data_AF-A0A1V5BAP4-F1
#
_entry.id   AF-A0A1V5BAP4-F1
#
_cell.length_a   1.000
_cell.length_b   1.000
_cell.length_c   1.000
_cell.angle_alpha   90.00
_cell.angle_beta   90.00
_cell.angle_gamma   90.00
#
_symmetry.space_group_name_H-M   'P 1'
#
loop_
_entity.id
_entity.type
_entity.pdbx_description
1 polymer ?
#
loop_
_entity_poly.entity_id
_entity_poly.type
_entity_poly.pdbx_seq_one_letter_code
_entity_poly.pdbx_strand_id
1 'polypeptide(L)'
;MERVLPDKDLREYIQRAVGYCLTGSMIEQIFFFCYGMGANGKSVFLAILRALLGEYARQADFSTFLVQRNEKVRNDLAALAGARVITAIEAEEGGRLSMQVIKSWTGCDPVTARFLFGEYFTFLPVGKIWLAANNKPAIAERNYAAWRRVRLIPFTVTIPPEEQDKKLEEKLLEELPGILNWALDGLQDYRENGMKTPTAVLDATAEYRRENDSLEQFIFECCELGKLRVCKNTELYSTYLNFCGMSGLKALSQTKFSIELKTRDCITQTKTKHGVEWKGIDLKAEWVTGSSNPSPTAGDAKGDGFEKNAQTTTKPPTRGDFAHFAVNPSPDTDCNPSPIIKRVFSVDKEGGIGPHPRREEPTPTEQKSNEGFEKFKAGMKKRICLMCGEHFSYDLGIHWQDGFICARCNREGPPTEPAKPDSQRKLSEAEA
;
A
#
# COMPACT_ATOMS: atom_id res chain seq x y z
N MET A 1 3.46 -15.72 23.38
CA MET A 1 3.88 -16.06 21.99
C MET A 1 3.97 -17.55 21.77
N GLU A 2 4.70 -18.32 22.60
CA GLU A 2 4.91 -19.77 22.45
C GLU A 2 3.65 -20.60 22.19
N ARG A 3 2.57 -20.31 22.92
CA ARG A 3 1.31 -21.01 22.75
C ARG A 3 0.67 -20.81 21.37
N VAL A 4 0.76 -19.60 20.83
CA VAL A 4 0.13 -19.19 19.57
C VAL A 4 1.01 -19.53 18.36
N LEU A 5 2.32 -19.45 18.56
CA LEU A 5 3.36 -19.71 17.55
C LEU A 5 4.38 -20.69 18.15
N PRO A 6 4.11 -22.00 18.04
CA PRO A 6 4.97 -23.02 18.65
C PRO A 6 6.33 -23.13 17.96
N ASP A 7 6.38 -22.83 16.66
CA ASP A 7 7.61 -22.80 15.88
C ASP A 7 8.55 -21.68 16.37
N LYS A 8 9.75 -22.07 16.81
CA LYS A 8 10.77 -21.16 17.30
C LYS A 8 11.29 -20.24 16.20
N ASP A 9 11.52 -20.76 14.99
CA ASP A 9 12.05 -19.99 13.87
C ASP A 9 11.05 -18.92 13.44
N LEU A 10 9.75 -19.24 13.51
CA LEU A 10 8.68 -18.28 13.27
C LEU A 10 8.63 -17.18 14.33
N ARG A 11 8.85 -17.53 15.62
CA ARG A 11 8.91 -16.53 16.70
C ARG A 11 10.10 -15.60 16.54
N GLU A 12 11.28 -16.13 16.24
CA GLU A 12 12.49 -15.34 15.99
C GLU A 12 12.30 -14.43 14.75
N TYR A 13 11.68 -14.94 13.70
CA TYR A 13 11.32 -14.14 12.53
C TYR A 13 10.36 -12.99 12.88
N ILE A 14 9.33 -13.23 13.69
CA ILE A 14 8.42 -12.16 14.12
C ILE A 14 9.14 -11.15 15.01
N GLN A 15 10.05 -11.59 15.87
CA GLN A 15 10.89 -10.68 16.66
C GLN A 15 11.69 -9.75 15.76
N ARG A 16 12.36 -10.29 14.73
CA ARG A 16 13.04 -9.49 13.71
C ARG A 16 12.09 -8.56 12.96
N ALA A 17 10.92 -9.03 12.58
CA ALA A 17 9.92 -8.24 11.86
C ALA A 17 9.40 -7.06 12.70
N VAL A 18 9.14 -7.28 14.00
CA VAL A 18 8.74 -6.23 14.94
C VAL A 18 9.90 -5.26 15.19
N GLY A 19 11.12 -5.76 15.36
CA GLY A 19 12.32 -4.93 15.47
C GLY A 19 12.55 -4.05 14.23
N TYR A 20 12.39 -4.62 13.03
CA TYR A 20 12.44 -3.88 11.78
C TYR A 20 11.43 -2.73 11.73
N CYS A 21 10.22 -2.92 12.29
CA CYS A 21 9.18 -1.89 12.39
C CYS A 21 9.56 -0.68 13.23
N LEU A 22 10.51 -0.80 14.16
CA LEU A 22 11.04 0.34 14.91
C LEU A 22 11.76 1.35 13.99
N THR A 23 12.17 0.91 12.80
CA THR A 23 12.88 1.73 11.80
C THR A 23 11.97 2.22 10.67
N GLY A 24 12.36 3.34 10.06
CA GLY A 24 11.75 3.83 8.81
C GLY A 24 12.30 3.16 7.54
N SER A 25 13.18 2.17 7.65
CA SER A 25 13.81 1.52 6.49
C SER A 25 12.80 0.69 5.71
N MET A 26 12.83 0.77 4.38
CA MET A 26 11.95 0.02 3.48
C MET A 26 12.74 -0.98 2.61
N ILE A 27 13.99 -1.30 2.98
CA ILE A 27 14.93 -2.07 2.17
C ILE A 27 14.42 -3.46 1.77
N GLU A 28 13.66 -4.12 2.65
CA GLU A 28 13.10 -5.45 2.39
C GLU A 28 11.99 -5.43 1.32
N GLN A 29 11.32 -4.29 1.13
CA GLN A 29 10.17 -4.14 0.23
C GLN A 29 9.07 -5.20 0.47
N ILE A 30 8.82 -5.56 1.72
CA ILE A 30 7.81 -6.57 2.11
C ILE A 30 6.64 -5.95 2.87
N PHE A 31 5.52 -6.66 2.86
CA PHE A 31 4.44 -6.50 3.83
C PHE A 31 4.15 -7.84 4.51
N PHE A 32 3.63 -7.77 5.72
CA PHE A 32 3.32 -8.95 6.53
C PHE A 32 1.82 -9.21 6.47
N PHE A 33 1.45 -10.47 6.26
CA PHE A 33 0.05 -10.88 6.22
C PHE A 33 -0.18 -12.01 7.21
N CYS A 34 -0.81 -11.70 8.35
CA CYS A 34 -1.15 -12.64 9.39
C CYS A 34 -2.44 -13.38 9.01
N TYR A 35 -2.34 -14.68 8.76
CA TYR A 35 -3.47 -15.53 8.39
C TYR A 35 -3.70 -16.62 9.42
N GLY A 36 -4.97 -16.92 9.71
CA GLY A 36 -5.35 -18.03 10.59
C GLY A 36 -6.85 -18.05 10.81
N MET A 37 -7.38 -19.18 11.28
CA MET A 37 -8.76 -19.25 11.73
C MET A 37 -8.93 -18.40 13.00
N GLY A 38 -10.14 -17.97 13.36
CA GLY A 38 -10.36 -17.03 14.48
C GLY A 38 -9.80 -17.54 15.83
N ALA A 39 -9.64 -16.64 16.81
CA ALA A 39 -9.12 -16.93 18.17
C ALA A 39 -7.64 -17.37 18.25
N ASN A 40 -6.82 -16.87 17.33
CA ASN A 40 -5.39 -17.21 17.22
C ASN A 40 -4.48 -16.03 17.64
N GLY A 41 -4.99 -15.03 18.38
CA GLY A 41 -4.19 -13.90 18.89
C GLY A 41 -3.73 -12.86 17.85
N LYS A 42 -4.12 -12.97 16.57
CA LYS A 42 -3.76 -12.02 15.50
C LYS A 42 -4.12 -10.57 15.84
N SER A 43 -5.35 -10.33 16.28
CA SER A 43 -5.84 -9.00 16.61
C SER A 43 -5.12 -8.40 17.81
N VAL A 44 -4.87 -9.22 18.86
CA VAL A 44 -4.11 -8.81 20.05
C VAL A 44 -2.67 -8.47 19.65
N PHE A 45 -2.01 -9.29 18.84
CA PHE A 45 -0.66 -9.01 18.35
C PHE A 45 -0.57 -7.66 17.63
N LEU A 46 -1.50 -7.37 16.70
CA LEU A 46 -1.54 -6.08 16.00
C LEU A 46 -1.90 -4.91 16.91
N ALA A 47 -2.74 -5.12 17.94
CA ALA A 47 -3.05 -4.10 18.93
C ALA A 47 -1.81 -3.72 19.76
N ILE A 48 -1.08 -4.72 20.26
CA ILE A 48 0.15 -4.50 21.01
C ILE A 48 1.24 -3.87 20.15
N LEU A 49 1.39 -4.29 18.89
CA LEU A 49 2.34 -3.67 17.97
C LEU A 49 2.03 -2.19 17.73
N ARG A 50 0.73 -1.83 17.61
CA ARG A 50 0.34 -0.42 17.51
C ARG A 50 0.64 0.35 18.79
N ALA A 51 0.28 -0.22 19.95
CA ALA A 51 0.54 0.41 21.24
C ALA A 51 2.04 0.63 21.48
N LEU A 52 2.87 -0.33 21.11
CA LEU A 52 4.33 -0.26 21.21
C LEU A 52 4.93 0.94 20.44
N LEU A 53 4.41 1.22 19.24
CA LEU A 53 4.88 2.34 18.42
C LEU A 53 4.13 3.65 18.65
N GLY A 54 3.03 3.62 19.41
CA GLY A 54 2.23 4.80 19.75
C GLY A 54 1.87 5.63 18.52
N GLU A 55 2.29 6.90 18.53
CA GLU A 55 2.02 7.86 17.45
C GLU A 55 2.67 7.51 16.11
N TYR A 56 3.61 6.56 16.06
CA TYR A 56 4.17 6.05 14.81
C TYR A 56 3.35 4.91 14.21
N ALA A 57 2.32 4.41 14.88
CA ALA A 57 1.42 3.41 14.34
C ALA A 57 0.10 4.02 13.87
N ARG A 58 -0.45 3.49 12.78
CA ARG A 58 -1.78 3.85 12.28
C ARG A 58 -2.58 2.59 12.00
N GLN A 59 -3.88 2.65 12.29
CA GLN A 59 -4.83 1.66 11.80
C GLN A 59 -5.44 2.19 10.51
N ALA A 60 -5.37 1.38 9.46
CA ALA A 60 -6.02 1.62 8.19
C ALA A 60 -7.26 0.74 8.05
N ASP A 61 -8.19 1.18 7.22
CA ASP A 61 -9.24 0.30 6.73
C ASP A 61 -8.62 -0.74 5.78
N PHE A 62 -9.11 -1.99 5.82
CA PHE A 62 -8.57 -3.03 4.95
C PHE A 62 -8.78 -2.71 3.46
N SER A 63 -9.88 -2.02 3.12
CA SER A 63 -10.19 -1.59 1.76
C SER A 63 -9.20 -0.60 1.16
N THR A 64 -8.37 0.07 1.97
CA THR A 64 -7.25 0.89 1.50
C THR A 64 -6.24 0.08 0.69
N PHE A 65 -6.08 -1.20 1.03
CA PHE A 65 -5.18 -2.13 0.35
C PHE A 65 -5.89 -3.00 -0.69
N LEU A 66 -7.20 -2.86 -0.86
CA LEU A 66 -7.98 -3.58 -1.86
C LEU A 66 -8.11 -2.80 -3.17
N VAL A 67 -8.44 -3.51 -4.26
CA VAL A 67 -8.76 -2.87 -5.53
C VAL A 67 -10.12 -2.18 -5.42
N GLN A 68 -10.07 -0.85 -5.34
CA GLN A 68 -11.25 0.01 -5.35
C GLN A 68 -11.74 0.21 -6.79
N ARG A 69 -13.08 0.21 -7.00
CA ARG A 69 -13.70 0.38 -8.33
C ARG A 69 -13.85 1.85 -8.75
N ASN A 70 -13.74 2.79 -7.81
CA ASN A 70 -13.98 4.22 -8.07
C ASN A 70 -12.71 5.03 -7.78
N GLU A 71 -12.44 6.04 -8.61
CA GLU A 71 -11.40 7.06 -8.41
C GLU A 71 -11.79 8.05 -7.30
N LYS A 72 -11.96 7.55 -6.08
CA LYS A 72 -12.12 8.43 -4.92
C LYS A 72 -10.77 9.05 -4.56
N VAL A 73 -10.84 10.27 -4.05
CA VAL A 73 -9.73 10.94 -3.38
C VAL A 73 -9.19 10.00 -2.30
N ARG A 74 -7.90 9.65 -2.38
CA ARG A 74 -7.24 8.75 -1.42
C ARG A 74 -6.88 9.45 -0.12
N ASN A 75 -7.92 9.88 0.59
CA ASN A 75 -7.80 10.42 1.94
C ASN A 75 -7.27 9.37 2.93
N ASP A 76 -7.59 8.11 2.68
CA ASP A 76 -7.09 6.96 3.42
C ASP A 76 -5.56 6.86 3.38
N LEU A 77 -4.93 7.01 2.21
CA LEU A 77 -3.47 7.03 2.10
C LEU A 77 -2.84 8.28 2.74
N ALA A 78 -3.50 9.44 2.67
CA ALA A 78 -3.02 10.66 3.31
C ALA A 78 -2.88 10.49 4.84
N ALA A 79 -3.81 9.78 5.48
CA ALA A 79 -3.78 9.53 6.92
C ALA A 79 -2.61 8.62 7.37
N LEU A 80 -1.94 7.95 6.43
CA LEU A 80 -0.82 7.03 6.70
C LEU A 80 0.54 7.71 6.59
N ALA A 81 0.59 9.00 6.23
CA ALA A 81 1.83 9.76 6.16
C ALA A 81 2.57 9.74 7.51
N GLY A 82 3.86 9.40 7.49
CA GLY A 82 4.71 9.32 8.68
C GLY A 82 4.53 8.06 9.55
N ALA A 83 3.56 7.19 9.25
CA ALA A 83 3.40 5.93 9.99
C ALA A 83 4.58 4.98 9.73
N ARG A 84 5.11 4.34 10.79
CA ARG A 84 6.11 3.25 10.72
C ARG A 84 5.46 1.87 10.76
N VAL A 85 4.29 1.75 11.37
CA VAL A 85 3.47 0.54 11.34
C VAL A 85 2.07 0.92 10.89
N ILE A 86 1.57 0.16 9.92
CA ILE A 86 0.20 0.29 9.44
C ILE A 86 -0.47 -1.05 9.58
N THR A 87 -1.51 -1.12 10.38
CA THR A 87 -2.27 -2.36 10.56
C THR A 87 -3.63 -2.26 9.89
N ALA A 88 -4.08 -3.31 9.23
CA ALA A 88 -5.47 -3.43 8.79
C ALA A 88 -5.99 -4.84 9.05
N ILE A 89 -7.25 -4.93 9.47
CA ILE A 89 -7.90 -6.19 9.84
C ILE A 89 -9.14 -6.37 8.96
N GLU A 90 -9.25 -7.48 8.25
CA GLU A 90 -10.41 -7.84 7.43
C GLU A 90 -11.32 -8.82 8.21
N ALA A 91 -12.61 -8.48 8.29
CA ALA A 91 -13.64 -9.35 8.87
C ALA A 91 -14.49 -10.07 7.79
N GLU A 92 -14.52 -9.53 6.56
CA GLU A 92 -15.39 -9.99 5.48
C GLU A 92 -14.62 -10.78 4.41
N GLU A 93 -15.36 -11.53 3.58
CA GLU A 93 -14.81 -12.36 2.51
C GLU A 93 -14.81 -11.65 1.14
N GLY A 94 -13.84 -12.00 0.29
CA GLY A 94 -13.91 -11.70 -1.15
C GLY A 94 -13.13 -10.47 -1.63
N GLY A 95 -12.23 -9.92 -0.81
CA GLY A 95 -11.33 -8.84 -1.21
C GLY A 95 -10.28 -9.25 -2.26
N ARG A 96 -9.80 -8.28 -3.05
CA ARG A 96 -8.63 -8.45 -3.94
C ARG A 96 -7.59 -7.38 -3.63
N LEU A 97 -6.36 -7.79 -3.33
CA LEU A 97 -5.29 -6.85 -3.00
C LEU A 97 -4.90 -5.98 -4.20
N SER A 98 -4.76 -4.69 -3.95
CA SER A 98 -4.24 -3.72 -4.89
C SER A 98 -2.72 -3.75 -4.88
N MET A 99 -2.16 -4.63 -5.70
CA MET A 99 -0.71 -4.74 -5.85
C MET A 99 -0.07 -3.44 -6.36
N GLN A 100 -0.83 -2.56 -7.01
CA GLN A 100 -0.34 -1.22 -7.36
C GLN A 100 -0.03 -0.39 -6.11
N VAL A 101 -0.95 -0.34 -5.14
CA VAL A 101 -0.74 0.37 -3.86
C VAL A 101 0.38 -0.30 -3.07
N ILE A 102 0.35 -1.62 -2.94
CA ILE A 102 1.35 -2.35 -2.17
C ILE A 102 2.75 -2.18 -2.76
N LYS A 103 2.92 -2.26 -4.09
CA LYS A 103 4.22 -2.08 -4.73
C LYS A 103 4.76 -0.67 -4.58
N SER A 104 3.90 0.33 -4.77
CA SER A 104 4.26 1.74 -4.57
C SER A 104 4.68 1.99 -3.12
N TRP A 105 3.89 1.49 -2.17
CA TRP A 105 4.16 1.65 -0.74
C TRP A 105 5.46 0.96 -0.32
N THR A 106 5.57 -0.35 -0.57
CA THR A 106 6.75 -1.15 -0.21
C THR A 106 8.01 -0.74 -0.98
N GLY A 107 7.84 -0.17 -2.18
CA GLY A 107 8.92 0.35 -3.00
C GLY A 107 9.48 1.70 -2.54
N CYS A 108 8.83 2.36 -1.57
CA CYS A 108 9.16 3.73 -1.17
C CYS A 108 8.96 4.76 -2.30
N ASP A 109 7.97 4.52 -3.17
CA ASP A 109 7.62 5.47 -4.23
C ASP A 109 6.88 6.68 -3.63
N PRO A 110 7.03 7.90 -4.18
CA PRO A 110 6.27 9.07 -3.74
C PRO A 110 4.76 8.85 -3.84
N VAL A 111 4.05 9.05 -2.73
CA VAL A 111 2.59 8.94 -2.65
C VAL A 111 2.00 10.34 -2.58
N THR A 112 1.27 10.72 -3.63
CA THR A 112 0.48 11.96 -3.65
C THR A 112 -0.94 11.68 -3.19
N ALA A 113 -1.36 12.35 -2.11
CA ALA A 113 -2.67 12.21 -1.51
C ALA A 113 -3.16 13.55 -0.96
N ARG A 114 -4.42 13.63 -0.51
CA ARG A 114 -4.95 14.82 0.14
C ARG A 114 -5.95 14.47 1.23
N PHE A 115 -6.03 15.33 2.24
CA PHE A 115 -7.14 15.28 3.17
C PHE A 115 -8.44 15.74 2.51
N LEU A 116 -9.58 15.33 3.07
CA LEU A 116 -10.87 15.82 2.59
C LEU A 116 -10.89 17.36 2.71
N PHE A 117 -11.18 18.03 1.60
CA PHE A 117 -11.10 19.50 1.47
C PHE A 117 -9.71 20.13 1.71
N GLY A 118 -8.65 19.32 1.75
CA GLY A 118 -7.27 19.79 1.81
C GLY A 118 -6.59 19.84 0.45
N GLU A 119 -5.44 20.50 0.41
CA GLU A 119 -4.52 20.49 -0.74
C GLU A 119 -3.79 19.15 -0.87
N TYR A 120 -3.33 18.86 -2.09
CA TYR A 120 -2.47 17.71 -2.32
C TYR A 120 -1.11 17.90 -1.66
N PHE A 121 -0.61 16.83 -1.07
CA PHE A 121 0.75 16.73 -0.62
C PHE A 121 1.33 15.39 -1.05
N THR A 122 2.67 15.35 -1.15
CA THR A 122 3.40 14.14 -1.52
C THR A 122 4.33 13.78 -0.38
N PHE A 123 4.38 12.50 -0.04
CA PHE A 123 5.26 11.98 1.00
C PHE A 123 5.89 10.65 0.56
N LEU A 124 6.98 10.28 1.22
CA LEU A 124 7.61 8.97 1.04
C LEU A 124 7.12 8.01 2.14
N PRO A 125 6.65 6.80 1.78
CA PRO A 125 6.33 5.76 2.74
C PRO A 125 7.56 5.35 3.57
N VAL A 126 7.41 5.32 4.90
CA VAL A 126 8.44 4.84 5.84
C VAL A 126 7.98 3.63 6.68
N GLY A 127 6.72 3.22 6.50
CA GLY A 127 6.05 2.24 7.35
C GLY A 127 5.80 0.89 6.72
N LYS A 128 5.84 -0.15 7.55
CA LYS A 128 5.50 -1.52 7.15
C LYS A 128 4.02 -1.78 7.34
N ILE A 129 3.44 -2.43 6.33
CA ILE A 129 2.05 -2.84 6.33
C ILE A 129 1.95 -4.23 6.99
N TRP A 130 1.02 -4.34 7.93
CA TRP A 130 0.59 -5.57 8.59
C TRP A 130 -0.89 -5.78 8.33
N LEU A 131 -1.21 -6.76 7.50
CA LEU A 131 -2.58 -7.19 7.24
C LEU A 131 -2.91 -8.37 8.14
N ALA A 132 -4.13 -8.44 8.66
CA ALA A 132 -4.66 -9.64 9.27
C ALA A 132 -6.05 -9.95 8.71
N ALA A 133 -6.27 -11.20 8.31
CA ALA A 133 -7.57 -11.65 7.84
C ALA A 133 -7.76 -13.13 8.17
N ASN A 134 -9.02 -13.54 8.26
CA ASN A 134 -9.36 -14.97 8.36
C ASN A 134 -9.43 -15.63 6.98
N ASN A 135 -9.64 -14.81 5.93
CA ASN A 135 -9.69 -15.25 4.55
C ASN A 135 -8.59 -14.58 3.74
N LYS A 136 -8.05 -15.30 2.77
CA LYS A 136 -6.95 -14.82 1.94
C LYS A 136 -7.54 -14.01 0.78
N PRO A 137 -7.32 -12.67 0.70
CA PRO A 137 -7.78 -11.90 -0.44
C PRO A 137 -7.09 -12.36 -1.72
N ALA A 138 -7.71 -12.22 -2.88
CA ALA A 138 -7.07 -12.64 -4.13
C ALA A 138 -5.90 -11.70 -4.49
N ILE A 139 -4.82 -12.26 -5.06
CA ILE A 139 -3.74 -11.52 -5.71
C ILE A 139 -3.76 -11.88 -7.19
N ALA A 140 -4.23 -10.95 -8.04
CA ALA A 140 -4.34 -11.20 -9.48
C ALA A 140 -2.99 -11.24 -10.22
N GLU A 141 -1.94 -10.69 -9.62
CA GLU A 141 -0.60 -10.67 -10.23
C GLU A 141 0.19 -11.93 -9.88
N ARG A 142 0.85 -12.53 -10.88
CA ARG A 142 1.62 -13.78 -10.71
C ARG A 142 3.14 -13.61 -10.79
N ASN A 143 3.58 -12.40 -11.15
CA ASN A 143 4.98 -12.09 -11.34
C ASN A 143 5.76 -12.19 -10.01
N TYR A 144 7.05 -12.50 -10.13
CA TYR A 144 7.96 -12.50 -8.99
C TYR A 144 7.95 -11.16 -8.24
N ALA A 145 7.78 -10.04 -8.97
CA ALA A 145 7.69 -8.71 -8.38
C ALA A 145 6.55 -8.57 -7.36
N ALA A 146 5.37 -9.14 -7.58
CA ALA A 146 4.29 -9.11 -6.60
C ALA A 146 4.61 -10.01 -5.40
N TRP A 147 4.93 -11.27 -5.66
CA TRP A 147 5.05 -12.31 -4.62
C TRP A 147 6.28 -12.17 -3.74
N ARG A 148 7.39 -11.57 -4.23
CA ARG A 148 8.56 -11.30 -3.39
C ARG A 148 8.25 -10.36 -2.21
N ARG A 149 7.16 -9.59 -2.28
CA ARG A 149 6.73 -8.63 -1.25
C ARG A 149 5.81 -9.25 -0.19
N VAL A 150 5.21 -10.41 -0.49
CA VAL A 150 4.24 -11.07 0.39
C VAL A 150 5.01 -11.88 1.43
N ARG A 151 4.67 -11.71 2.71
CA ARG A 151 5.10 -12.60 3.79
C ARG A 151 3.86 -13.08 4.54
N LEU A 152 3.34 -14.24 4.13
CA LEU A 152 2.20 -14.87 4.80
C LEU A 152 2.67 -15.54 6.10
N ILE A 153 2.24 -15.01 7.24
CA ILE A 153 2.56 -15.51 8.57
C ILE A 153 1.40 -16.40 9.05
N PRO A 154 1.60 -17.72 9.14
CA PRO A 154 0.55 -18.63 9.53
C PRO A 154 0.39 -18.67 11.06
N PHE A 155 -0.72 -18.13 11.55
CA PHE A 155 -1.21 -18.31 12.92
C PHE A 155 -2.11 -19.55 12.93
N THR A 156 -1.53 -20.74 13.05
CA THR A 156 -2.26 -22.02 12.91
C THR A 156 -2.94 -22.49 14.20
N VAL A 157 -2.52 -21.98 15.36
CA VAL A 157 -3.04 -22.43 16.65
C VAL A 157 -4.28 -21.66 17.05
N THR A 158 -5.40 -22.36 17.17
CA THR A 158 -6.65 -21.85 17.75
C THR A 158 -6.70 -22.14 19.24
N ILE A 159 -6.90 -21.08 20.03
CA ILE A 159 -6.99 -21.18 21.48
C ILE A 159 -8.44 -21.50 21.86
N PRO A 160 -8.69 -22.61 22.58
CA PRO A 160 -10.05 -22.99 22.92
C PRO A 160 -10.65 -22.01 23.96
N PRO A 161 -11.97 -21.80 23.97
CA PRO A 161 -12.62 -20.76 24.79
C PRO A 161 -12.26 -20.78 26.28
N GLU A 162 -12.04 -21.97 26.83
CA GLU A 162 -11.67 -22.19 28.23
C GLU A 162 -10.24 -21.74 28.57
N GLU A 163 -9.34 -21.70 27.60
CA GLU A 163 -7.96 -21.23 27.76
C GLU A 163 -7.80 -19.75 27.36
N GLN A 164 -8.85 -19.11 26.85
CA GLN A 164 -8.78 -17.73 26.40
C GLN A 164 -8.73 -16.76 27.58
N ASP A 165 -7.57 -16.12 27.75
CA ASP A 165 -7.43 -15.01 28.69
C ASP A 165 -8.04 -13.73 28.10
N LYS A 166 -9.22 -13.35 28.60
CA LYS A 166 -9.95 -12.15 28.18
C LYS A 166 -9.23 -10.84 28.52
N LYS A 167 -8.27 -10.87 29.45
CA LYS A 167 -7.46 -9.71 29.88
C LYS A 167 -6.04 -9.74 29.31
N LEU A 168 -5.78 -10.60 28.34
CA LEU A 168 -4.44 -10.75 27.77
C LEU A 168 -3.91 -9.43 27.19
N GLU A 169 -4.77 -8.67 26.50
CA GLU A 169 -4.37 -7.38 25.93
C GLU A 169 -3.98 -6.38 27.02
N GLU A 170 -4.77 -6.24 28.09
CA GLU A 170 -4.48 -5.36 29.24
C GLU A 170 -3.13 -5.72 29.88
N LYS A 171 -2.89 -7.00 30.15
CA LYS A 171 -1.62 -7.48 30.72
C LYS A 171 -0.43 -7.17 29.82
N LEU A 172 -0.57 -7.36 28.50
CA LEU A 172 0.50 -7.08 27.55
C LEU A 172 0.77 -5.58 27.40
N LEU A 173 -0.24 -4.73 27.62
CA LEU A 173 -0.05 -3.28 27.65
C LEU A 173 0.79 -2.82 28.86
N GLU A 174 0.64 -3.48 30.01
CA GLU A 174 1.47 -3.21 31.20
C GLU A 174 2.94 -3.63 30.98
N GLU A 175 3.17 -4.65 30.14
CA GLU A 175 4.50 -5.19 29.82
C GLU A 175 5.17 -4.52 28.60
N LEU A 176 4.61 -3.42 28.07
CA LEU A 176 5.15 -2.73 26.88
C LEU A 176 6.66 -2.40 26.97
N PRO A 177 7.21 -1.93 28.10
CA PRO A 177 8.66 -1.71 28.21
C PRO A 177 9.48 -2.98 27.98
N GLY A 178 9.02 -4.13 28.48
CA GLY A 178 9.65 -5.43 28.26
C GLY A 178 9.52 -5.87 26.80
N ILE A 179 8.36 -5.65 26.19
CA ILE A 179 8.11 -5.93 24.77
C ILE A 179 8.97 -5.05 23.86
N LEU A 180 9.24 -3.80 24.25
CA LEU A 180 10.17 -2.92 23.54
C LEU A 180 11.60 -3.46 23.58
N ASN A 181 12.08 -3.89 24.74
CA ASN A 181 13.40 -4.53 24.84
C ASN A 181 13.48 -5.78 23.95
N TRP A 182 12.44 -6.62 23.99
CA TRP A 182 12.33 -7.78 23.11
C TRP A 182 12.34 -7.40 21.61
N ALA A 183 11.69 -6.29 21.23
CA ALA A 183 11.71 -5.78 19.86
C ALA A 183 13.08 -5.20 19.47
N LEU A 184 13.80 -4.57 20.41
CA LEU A 184 15.15 -4.06 20.19
C LEU A 184 16.15 -5.19 19.98
N ASP A 185 16.04 -6.28 20.72
CA ASP A 185 16.83 -7.50 20.49
C ASP A 185 16.54 -8.07 19.09
N GLY A 186 15.27 -8.04 18.67
CA GLY A 186 14.87 -8.39 17.31
C GLY A 186 15.46 -7.49 16.23
N LEU A 187 15.55 -6.18 16.50
CA LEU A 187 16.18 -5.22 15.60
C LEU A 187 17.67 -5.48 15.49
N GLN A 188 18.34 -5.82 16.60
CA GLN A 188 19.74 -6.22 16.59
C GLN A 188 19.94 -7.48 15.75
N ASP A 189 19.16 -8.53 16.01
CA ASP A 189 19.24 -9.78 15.22
C ASP A 189 18.98 -9.50 13.73
N TYR A 190 17.97 -8.70 13.40
CA TYR A 190 17.70 -8.29 12.01
C TYR A 190 18.89 -7.58 11.36
N ARG A 191 19.61 -6.71 12.07
CA ARG A 191 20.78 -6.00 11.52
C ARG A 191 21.95 -6.94 11.25
N GLU A 192 22.15 -7.94 12.10
CA GLU A 192 23.24 -8.90 12.00
C GLU A 192 22.95 -9.99 10.95
N ASN A 193 21.70 -10.44 10.90
CA ASN A 193 21.31 -11.64 10.17
C ASN A 193 20.37 -11.40 8.99
N GLY A 194 19.82 -10.19 8.86
CA GLY A 194 18.76 -9.89 7.90
C GLY A 194 17.41 -10.51 8.32
N MET A 195 16.40 -10.40 7.45
CA MET A 195 15.06 -10.87 7.78
C MET A 195 14.94 -12.40 7.98
N LYS A 196 15.81 -13.21 7.33
CA LYS A 196 15.82 -14.70 7.37
C LYS A 196 14.41 -15.30 7.47
N THR A 197 13.70 -15.30 6.35
CA THR A 197 12.32 -15.82 6.30
C THR A 197 12.30 -17.33 6.56
N PRO A 198 11.53 -17.82 7.55
CA PRO A 198 11.48 -19.24 7.90
C PRO A 198 10.70 -20.05 6.86
N THR A 199 10.93 -21.36 6.82
CA THR A 199 10.25 -22.30 5.91
C THR A 199 8.74 -22.20 6.03
N ALA A 200 8.20 -22.11 7.26
CA ALA A 200 6.76 -21.95 7.49
C ALA A 200 6.14 -20.75 6.74
N VAL A 201 6.84 -19.62 6.65
CA VAL A 201 6.37 -18.42 5.92
C VAL A 201 6.57 -18.59 4.41
N LEU A 202 7.68 -19.19 3.98
CA LEU A 202 7.96 -19.46 2.56
C LEU A 202 6.92 -20.42 1.97
N ASP A 203 6.65 -21.52 2.66
CA ASP A 203 5.71 -22.56 2.25
C ASP A 203 4.28 -22.01 2.23
N ALA A 204 3.86 -21.31 3.28
CA ALA A 204 2.55 -20.68 3.33
C ALA A 204 2.36 -19.64 2.20
N THR A 205 3.40 -18.84 1.92
CA THR A 205 3.35 -17.87 0.80
C THR A 205 3.32 -18.57 -0.56
N ALA A 206 4.04 -19.68 -0.73
CA ALA A 206 4.05 -20.46 -1.96
C ALA A 206 2.70 -21.18 -2.19
N GLU A 207 2.08 -21.70 -1.14
CA GLU A 207 0.73 -22.25 -1.18
C GLU A 207 -0.29 -21.20 -1.58
N TYR A 208 -0.28 -20.04 -0.92
CA TYR A 208 -1.16 -18.92 -1.28
C TYR A 208 -0.95 -18.45 -2.73
N ARG A 209 0.29 -18.49 -3.24
CA ARG A 209 0.55 -18.24 -4.66
C ARG A 209 -0.10 -19.27 -5.58
N ARG A 210 -0.01 -20.56 -5.25
CA ARG A 210 -0.63 -21.65 -6.04
C ARG A 210 -2.16 -21.55 -6.03
N GLU A 211 -2.76 -21.20 -4.89
CA GLU A 211 -4.21 -20.97 -4.78
C GLU A 211 -4.71 -19.84 -5.69
N ASN A 212 -3.85 -18.85 -6.00
CA ASN A 212 -4.18 -17.74 -6.89
C ASN A 212 -3.83 -18.01 -8.36
N ASP A 213 -3.25 -19.17 -8.68
CA ASP A 213 -2.91 -19.54 -10.04
C ASP A 213 -4.03 -20.33 -10.72
N SER A 214 -5.01 -19.61 -11.25
CA SER A 214 -6.11 -20.20 -12.03
C SER A 214 -5.65 -20.97 -13.27
N LEU A 215 -4.44 -20.71 -13.81
CA LEU A 215 -3.93 -21.46 -14.96
C LEU A 215 -3.34 -22.79 -14.50
N GLU A 216 -2.61 -22.80 -13.39
CA GLU A 216 -2.08 -24.02 -12.80
C GLU A 216 -3.18 -24.96 -12.36
N GLN A 217 -4.21 -24.43 -11.70
CA GLN A 217 -5.39 -25.22 -11.32
C GLN A 217 -6.11 -25.76 -12.56
N PHE A 218 -6.31 -24.94 -13.59
CA PHE A 218 -6.89 -25.40 -14.86
C PHE A 218 -6.07 -26.52 -15.51
N ILE A 219 -4.74 -26.40 -15.51
CA ILE A 219 -3.88 -27.42 -16.13
C ILE A 219 -3.88 -28.71 -15.32
N PHE A 220 -3.90 -28.61 -14.00
CA PHE A 220 -3.98 -29.76 -13.11
C PHE A 220 -5.34 -30.48 -13.20
N GLU A 221 -6.43 -29.72 -13.21
CA GLU A 221 -7.79 -30.26 -13.14
C GLU A 221 -8.37 -30.60 -14.51
N CYS A 222 -8.19 -29.75 -15.52
CA CYS A 222 -8.86 -29.89 -16.81
C CYS A 222 -7.97 -30.42 -17.94
N CYS A 223 -6.64 -30.46 -17.76
CA CYS A 223 -5.71 -30.79 -18.83
C CYS A 223 -4.88 -32.05 -18.56
N GLU A 224 -4.39 -32.66 -19.62
CA GLU A 224 -3.38 -33.70 -19.61
C GLU A 224 -2.14 -33.22 -20.35
N LEU A 225 -0.97 -33.33 -19.71
CA LEU A 225 0.31 -33.01 -20.32
C LEU A 225 0.91 -34.25 -21.00
N GLY A 226 1.44 -34.10 -22.20
CA GLY A 226 2.10 -35.20 -22.91
C GLY A 226 2.65 -34.82 -24.28
N LYS A 227 3.78 -35.41 -24.68
CA LYS A 227 4.50 -35.04 -25.92
C LYS A 227 3.67 -35.14 -27.21
N LEU A 228 2.67 -36.03 -27.23
CA LEU A 228 1.78 -36.28 -28.38
C LEU A 228 0.43 -35.58 -28.26
N ARG A 229 0.19 -34.87 -27.16
CA ARG A 229 -1.07 -34.17 -26.89
C ARG A 229 -1.13 -32.87 -27.68
N VAL A 230 -2.26 -32.59 -28.34
CA VAL A 230 -2.46 -31.39 -29.14
C VAL A 230 -3.88 -30.87 -28.94
N CYS A 231 -4.02 -29.60 -28.62
CA CYS A 231 -5.33 -28.95 -28.46
C CYS A 231 -5.38 -27.60 -29.16
N LYS A 232 -6.55 -27.24 -29.70
CA LYS A 232 -6.78 -25.95 -30.35
C LYS A 232 -6.83 -24.84 -29.31
N ASN A 233 -6.22 -23.70 -29.59
CA ASN A 233 -6.23 -22.56 -28.68
C ASN A 233 -7.65 -22.05 -28.37
N THR A 234 -8.56 -22.10 -29.33
CA THR A 234 -9.96 -21.69 -29.13
C THR A 234 -10.65 -22.56 -28.10
N GLU A 235 -10.49 -23.88 -28.20
CA GLU A 235 -11.09 -24.88 -27.32
C GLU A 235 -10.47 -24.83 -25.93
N LEU A 236 -9.13 -24.83 -25.87
CA LEU A 236 -8.40 -24.74 -24.61
C LEU A 236 -8.73 -23.45 -23.83
N TYR A 237 -8.79 -22.31 -24.52
CA TYR A 237 -9.11 -21.03 -23.88
C TYR A 237 -10.60 -20.91 -23.52
N SER A 238 -11.53 -21.44 -24.31
CA SER A 238 -12.96 -21.45 -23.95
C SER A 238 -13.21 -22.31 -22.71
N THR A 239 -12.59 -23.49 -22.63
CA THR A 239 -12.71 -24.37 -21.46
C THR A 239 -12.04 -23.74 -20.25
N TYR A 240 -10.92 -23.04 -20.42
CA TYR A 240 -10.30 -22.25 -19.35
C TYR A 240 -11.22 -21.14 -18.82
N LEU A 241 -11.92 -20.41 -19.68
CA LEU A 241 -12.89 -19.39 -19.26
C LEU A 241 -14.05 -20.02 -18.49
N ASN A 242 -14.55 -21.18 -18.96
CA ASN A 242 -15.61 -21.92 -18.29
C ASN A 242 -15.15 -22.40 -16.90
N PHE A 243 -13.99 -23.05 -16.82
CA PHE A 243 -13.36 -23.46 -15.56
C PHE A 243 -13.23 -22.29 -14.58
N CYS A 244 -12.72 -21.15 -15.04
CA CYS A 244 -12.61 -19.96 -14.18
C CYS A 244 -13.99 -19.47 -13.69
N GLY A 245 -15.02 -19.52 -14.55
CA GLY A 245 -16.39 -19.19 -14.18
C GLY A 245 -16.97 -20.15 -13.13
N MET A 246 -16.75 -21.46 -13.28
CA MET A 246 -17.22 -22.48 -12.34
C MET A 246 -16.49 -22.42 -11.00
N SER A 247 -15.18 -22.21 -11.02
CA SER A 247 -14.33 -22.15 -9.82
C SER A 247 -14.32 -20.79 -9.13
N GLY A 248 -15.06 -19.80 -9.66
CA GLY A 248 -15.08 -18.42 -9.13
C GLY A 248 -13.75 -17.67 -9.27
N LEU A 249 -12.82 -18.19 -10.07
CA LEU A 249 -11.50 -17.63 -10.27
C LEU A 249 -11.52 -16.59 -11.39
N LYS A 250 -10.62 -15.60 -11.28
CA LYS A 250 -10.46 -14.63 -12.36
C LYS A 250 -9.65 -15.24 -13.51
N ALA A 251 -10.25 -15.27 -14.69
CA ALA A 251 -9.57 -15.67 -15.91
C ALA A 251 -8.49 -14.66 -16.34
N LEU A 252 -7.38 -15.18 -16.85
CA LEU A 252 -6.40 -14.42 -17.61
C LEU A 252 -6.99 -13.96 -18.94
N SER A 253 -6.51 -12.82 -19.46
CA SER A 253 -6.78 -12.46 -20.85
C SER A 253 -6.09 -13.43 -21.80
N GLN A 254 -6.62 -13.59 -23.01
CA GLN A 254 -6.10 -14.54 -24.00
C GLN A 254 -4.61 -14.35 -24.30
N THR A 255 -4.15 -13.10 -24.39
CA THR A 255 -2.74 -12.76 -24.59
C THR A 255 -1.88 -13.25 -23.42
N LYS A 256 -2.32 -13.01 -22.18
CA LYS A 256 -1.59 -13.44 -20.97
C LYS A 256 -1.60 -14.96 -20.83
N PHE A 257 -2.74 -15.59 -21.06
CA PHE A 257 -2.89 -17.05 -21.10
C PHE A 257 -1.89 -17.69 -22.08
N SER A 258 -1.79 -17.14 -23.29
CA SER A 258 -0.85 -17.65 -24.31
C SER A 258 0.62 -17.43 -23.93
N ILE A 259 0.96 -16.32 -23.27
CA ILE A 259 2.33 -16.07 -22.80
C ILE A 259 2.69 -17.06 -21.68
N GLU A 260 1.79 -17.23 -20.70
CA GLU A 260 1.99 -18.10 -19.53
C GLU A 260 1.98 -19.60 -19.87
N LEU A 261 1.29 -20.02 -20.93
CA LEU A 261 1.41 -21.40 -21.41
C LEU A 261 2.77 -21.68 -22.05
N LYS A 262 3.37 -20.68 -22.72
CA LYS A 262 4.67 -20.83 -23.40
C LYS A 262 5.86 -20.86 -22.45
N THR A 263 5.72 -20.36 -21.23
CA THR A 263 6.79 -20.40 -20.23
C THR A 263 7.01 -21.81 -19.67
N ARG A 264 6.14 -22.77 -20.00
CA ARG A 264 6.25 -24.16 -19.58
C ARG A 264 7.04 -24.96 -20.60
N ASP A 265 8.11 -25.61 -20.16
CA ASP A 265 9.07 -26.31 -21.02
C ASP A 265 8.44 -27.43 -21.88
N CYS A 266 7.29 -27.97 -21.47
CA CYS A 266 6.60 -29.04 -22.18
C CYS A 266 5.56 -28.58 -23.20
N ILE A 267 5.28 -27.26 -23.31
CA ILE A 267 4.18 -26.73 -24.13
C ILE A 267 4.72 -25.81 -25.23
N THR A 268 4.31 -26.06 -26.49
CA THR A 268 4.71 -25.23 -27.62
C THR A 268 3.52 -24.79 -28.46
N GLN A 269 3.60 -23.57 -29.00
CA GLN A 269 2.56 -23.01 -29.86
C GLN A 269 2.93 -23.21 -31.33
N THR A 270 2.01 -23.74 -32.13
CA THR A 270 2.14 -23.86 -33.59
C THR A 270 1.00 -23.12 -34.28
N LYS A 271 1.30 -22.39 -35.36
CA LYS A 271 0.27 -21.82 -36.25
C LYS A 271 0.01 -22.77 -37.39
N THR A 272 -1.25 -23.15 -37.60
CA THR A 272 -1.71 -23.99 -38.71
C THR A 272 -2.65 -23.20 -39.61
N LYS A 273 -3.05 -23.78 -40.75
CA LYS A 273 -4.06 -23.18 -41.64
C LYS A 273 -5.43 -22.99 -40.96
N HIS A 274 -5.68 -23.72 -39.86
CA HIS A 274 -6.95 -23.75 -39.14
C HIS A 274 -6.92 -22.95 -37.82
N GLY A 275 -5.81 -22.27 -37.52
CA GLY A 275 -5.68 -21.43 -36.34
C GLY A 275 -4.41 -21.70 -35.55
N VAL A 276 -4.47 -21.43 -34.24
CA VAL A 276 -3.38 -21.64 -33.30
C VAL A 276 -3.63 -22.92 -32.52
N GLU A 277 -2.62 -23.80 -32.47
CA GLU A 277 -2.66 -25.07 -31.74
C GLU A 277 -1.53 -25.13 -30.71
N TRP A 278 -1.79 -25.82 -29.61
CA TRP A 278 -0.85 -26.07 -28.53
C TRP A 278 -0.44 -27.54 -28.56
N LYS A 279 0.86 -27.81 -28.63
CA LYS A 279 1.42 -29.16 -28.48
C LYS A 279 1.95 -29.33 -27.07
N GLY A 280 1.84 -30.54 -26.53
CA GLY A 280 2.26 -30.86 -25.15
C GLY A 280 1.13 -30.87 -24.13
N ILE A 281 -0.08 -30.46 -24.54
CA ILE A 281 -1.25 -30.31 -23.68
C ILE A 281 -2.53 -30.65 -24.45
N ASP A 282 -3.46 -31.34 -23.78
CA ASP A 282 -4.81 -31.62 -24.26
C ASP A 282 -5.81 -31.53 -23.10
N LEU A 283 -7.11 -31.46 -23.40
CA LEU A 283 -8.15 -31.50 -22.39
C LEU A 283 -8.41 -32.94 -21.95
N LYS A 284 -8.67 -33.15 -20.64
CA LYS A 284 -9.19 -34.42 -20.14
C LYS A 284 -10.55 -34.71 -20.78
N ALA A 285 -10.87 -35.98 -21.00
CA ALA A 285 -12.10 -36.40 -21.70
C ALA A 285 -13.39 -35.80 -21.09
N GLU A 286 -13.42 -35.59 -19.77
CA GLU A 286 -14.54 -34.99 -19.04
C GLU A 286 -14.72 -33.47 -19.30
N TRP A 287 -13.68 -32.80 -19.79
CA TRP A 287 -13.65 -31.36 -20.12
C TRP A 287 -13.64 -31.09 -21.63
N VAL A 288 -13.61 -32.14 -22.46
CA VAL A 288 -13.79 -32.02 -23.90
C VAL A 288 -15.27 -31.74 -24.14
N THR A 289 -15.61 -30.48 -24.40
CA THR A 289 -16.97 -30.09 -24.75
C THR A 289 -17.37 -30.70 -26.09
N GLY A 290 -18.14 -31.77 -26.05
CA GLY A 290 -18.99 -32.17 -27.17
C GLY A 290 -19.95 -31.02 -27.49
N SER A 291 -19.78 -30.41 -28.67
CA SER A 291 -20.76 -29.60 -29.41
C SER A 291 -22.09 -29.30 -28.68
N SER A 292 -22.12 -28.24 -27.88
CA SER A 292 -23.36 -27.51 -27.58
C SER A 292 -22.99 -26.09 -27.15
N ASN A 293 -23.06 -25.18 -28.13
CA ASN A 293 -23.07 -23.74 -27.85
C ASN A 293 -24.27 -23.42 -26.95
N PRO A 294 -24.12 -22.51 -25.99
CA PRO A 294 -25.04 -21.39 -25.89
C PRO A 294 -24.36 -20.20 -26.56
N SER A 295 -24.84 -19.87 -27.75
CA SER A 295 -24.55 -18.58 -28.38
C SER A 295 -24.89 -17.46 -27.40
N PRO A 296 -24.13 -16.34 -27.35
CA PRO A 296 -24.60 -15.17 -26.65
C PRO A 296 -25.74 -14.57 -27.46
N THR A 297 -26.98 -14.88 -27.09
CA THR A 297 -28.16 -14.19 -27.61
C THR A 297 -28.16 -12.76 -27.10
N ALA A 298 -27.90 -11.83 -28.01
CA ALA A 298 -28.45 -10.50 -27.93
C ALA A 298 -29.99 -10.60 -28.00
N GLY A 299 -30.70 -9.99 -27.06
CA GLY A 299 -32.17 -9.93 -27.06
C GLY A 299 -32.78 -9.56 -25.72
N ASP A 300 -33.13 -8.29 -25.58
CA ASP A 300 -34.37 -7.79 -24.98
C ASP A 300 -34.73 -8.13 -23.52
N ALA A 301 -34.50 -7.15 -22.64
CA ALA A 301 -35.38 -6.90 -21.50
C ALA A 301 -35.92 -5.47 -21.60
N LYS A 302 -37.20 -5.36 -21.99
CA LYS A 302 -38.03 -4.15 -21.85
C LYS A 302 -39.05 -4.38 -20.75
N GLY A 303 -39.27 -3.30 -19.99
CA GLY A 303 -40.44 -3.02 -19.14
C GLY A 303 -40.02 -2.81 -17.68
N ASP A 304 -40.30 -1.72 -16.98
CA ASP A 304 -41.04 -0.46 -17.18
C ASP A 304 -40.42 0.49 -16.11
N GLY A 305 -40.25 1.81 -16.20
CA GLY A 305 -41.04 2.90 -16.77
C GLY A 305 -40.88 4.08 -15.80
N PHE A 306 -40.28 5.19 -16.21
CA PHE A 306 -40.59 6.54 -15.70
C PHE A 306 -40.01 7.61 -16.65
N GLU A 307 -40.70 8.74 -16.70
CA GLU A 307 -40.99 9.54 -17.89
C GLU A 307 -39.85 10.40 -18.47
N LYS A 308 -40.03 10.73 -19.75
CA LYS A 308 -39.28 11.70 -20.54
C LYS A 308 -39.48 13.12 -20.00
N ASN A 309 -38.43 13.95 -20.09
CA ASN A 309 -38.61 15.27 -20.70
C ASN A 309 -37.41 15.63 -21.58
N ALA A 310 -37.75 16.17 -22.76
CA ALA A 310 -36.89 16.76 -23.77
C ALA A 310 -36.12 17.97 -23.16
N GLN A 311 -35.06 18.55 -23.73
CA GLN A 311 -34.69 18.86 -25.11
C GLN A 311 -33.37 19.64 -24.95
N THR A 312 -32.29 19.35 -25.71
CA THR A 312 -31.49 20.37 -26.43
C THR A 312 -30.24 19.78 -27.07
N THR A 313 -30.04 20.28 -28.27
CA THR A 313 -29.05 20.01 -29.30
C THR A 313 -27.64 20.45 -28.94
N THR A 314 -26.59 19.74 -29.38
CA THR A 314 -25.53 20.23 -30.30
C THR A 314 -24.39 19.19 -30.45
N LYS A 315 -23.73 19.22 -31.62
CA LYS A 315 -22.78 18.25 -32.19
C LYS A 315 -21.43 18.14 -31.44
N PRO A 316 -20.66 17.05 -31.61
CA PRO A 316 -19.31 16.91 -31.07
C PRO A 316 -18.25 17.58 -31.98
N PRO A 317 -17.15 18.13 -31.44
CA PRO A 317 -16.05 18.64 -32.26
C PRO A 317 -15.07 17.52 -32.64
N THR A 318 -14.57 17.62 -33.88
CA THR A 318 -13.57 16.78 -34.54
C THR A 318 -12.14 17.28 -34.36
N ARG A 319 -11.20 16.35 -34.59
CA ARG A 319 -9.74 16.50 -34.73
C ARG A 319 -9.29 17.75 -35.52
N GLY A 320 -8.46 18.56 -34.89
CA GLY A 320 -7.55 19.54 -35.49
C GLY A 320 -6.62 20.04 -34.39
N ASP A 321 -5.35 20.30 -34.74
CA ASP A 321 -4.30 20.89 -33.89
C ASP A 321 -3.42 19.91 -33.08
N PHE A 322 -2.76 19.01 -33.81
CA PHE A 322 -1.43 18.49 -33.43
C PHE A 322 -0.41 18.84 -34.54
N ALA A 323 0.41 19.86 -34.29
CA ALA A 323 1.78 20.09 -34.82
C ALA A 323 2.26 21.40 -34.16
N HIS A 324 3.37 21.47 -33.41
CA HIS A 324 4.72 21.18 -33.84
C HIS A 324 5.61 20.74 -32.66
N PHE A 325 6.39 19.68 -32.88
CA PHE A 325 7.57 19.29 -32.11
C PHE A 325 8.79 19.41 -33.03
N ALA A 326 9.88 19.98 -32.54
CA ALA A 326 11.28 19.60 -32.81
C ALA A 326 12.24 20.53 -32.03
N VAL A 327 13.40 20.17 -31.45
CA VAL A 327 14.10 18.91 -31.09
C VAL A 327 15.37 19.33 -30.28
N ASN A 328 15.59 18.72 -29.08
CA ASN A 328 16.82 18.23 -28.36
C ASN A 328 18.12 19.09 -28.17
N PRO A 329 19.18 18.69 -27.38
CA PRO A 329 19.44 17.44 -26.58
C PRO A 329 20.12 17.53 -25.16
N SER A 330 19.90 16.47 -24.33
CA SER A 330 20.79 15.70 -23.37
C SER A 330 21.76 16.37 -22.34
N PRO A 331 22.38 15.65 -21.34
CA PRO A 331 22.38 14.19 -21.03
C PRO A 331 22.25 13.74 -19.54
N ASP A 332 21.94 12.45 -19.38
CA ASP A 332 22.40 11.42 -18.41
C ASP A 332 22.61 11.71 -16.91
N THR A 333 21.95 10.94 -16.02
CA THR A 333 22.68 10.00 -15.13
C THR A 333 21.80 8.91 -14.49
N ASP A 334 22.28 7.68 -14.63
CA ASP A 334 21.80 6.43 -14.07
C ASP A 334 22.11 6.23 -12.58
N CYS A 335 21.36 5.33 -11.96
CA CYS A 335 21.56 4.79 -10.62
C CYS A 335 22.48 3.54 -10.60
N ASN A 336 23.30 3.45 -9.53
CA ASN A 336 23.84 2.24 -8.83
C ASN A 336 25.13 1.56 -9.37
N PRO A 337 25.93 0.76 -8.59
CA PRO A 337 26.15 0.59 -7.13
C PRO A 337 27.67 0.65 -6.67
N SER A 338 27.93 0.49 -5.35
CA SER A 338 29.18 0.47 -4.51
C SER A 338 30.41 -0.36 -4.99
N PRO A 339 31.57 -0.52 -4.26
CA PRO A 339 32.20 0.15 -3.09
C PRO A 339 33.76 0.40 -3.21
N ILE A 340 34.39 0.85 -2.10
CA ILE A 340 35.82 0.70 -1.69
C ILE A 340 36.83 1.82 -2.06
N ILE A 341 37.54 2.27 -1.00
CA ILE A 341 38.92 2.81 -0.90
C ILE A 341 39.05 4.29 -0.50
N LYS A 342 39.14 4.47 0.83
CA LYS A 342 40.16 5.20 1.62
C LYS A 342 40.47 6.67 1.29
N ARG A 343 40.64 7.40 2.41
CA ARG A 343 41.46 8.62 2.64
C ARG A 343 40.80 9.89 2.05
N VAL A 344 40.60 10.99 2.77
CA VAL A 344 41.35 11.59 3.89
C VAL A 344 40.37 12.45 4.70
N PHE A 345 40.36 12.29 6.03
CA PHE A 345 39.97 13.37 6.93
C PHE A 345 41.11 14.38 6.96
N SER A 346 40.85 15.62 6.57
CA SER A 346 41.61 16.79 7.04
C SER A 346 40.68 18.00 7.05
N VAL A 347 40.30 18.36 8.27
CA VAL A 347 39.77 19.67 8.65
C VAL A 347 40.95 20.62 8.65
N ASP A 348 40.85 21.78 8.01
CA ASP A 348 41.60 22.96 8.43
C ASP A 348 40.70 24.20 8.36
N LYS A 349 40.64 24.87 9.50
CA LYS A 349 40.10 26.22 9.71
C LYS A 349 41.13 27.22 9.21
N GLU A 350 40.69 28.33 8.61
CA GLU A 350 41.16 29.69 8.93
C GLU A 350 40.50 30.75 8.02
N GLY A 351 40.25 31.93 8.57
CA GLY A 351 40.11 33.18 7.80
C GLY A 351 38.74 33.87 7.86
N GLY A 352 38.61 34.89 8.70
CA GLY A 352 37.43 35.75 8.81
C GLY A 352 37.44 37.01 7.92
N ILE A 353 36.22 37.40 7.55
CA ILE A 353 35.60 38.74 7.35
C ILE A 353 36.12 39.69 6.25
N GLY A 354 35.21 39.99 5.31
CA GLY A 354 35.10 41.25 4.54
C GLY A 354 33.65 41.45 4.03
N PRO A 355 33.09 42.68 3.96
CA PRO A 355 31.64 42.91 3.84
C PRO A 355 31.07 42.89 2.40
N HIS A 356 29.77 42.58 2.33
CA HIS A 356 28.87 42.40 1.17
C HIS A 356 28.91 43.43 0.03
N PRO A 357 28.50 43.02 -1.19
CA PRO A 357 27.60 43.82 -2.03
C PRO A 357 26.13 43.41 -1.80
N ARG A 358 25.28 44.40 -1.52
CA ARG A 358 23.82 44.28 -1.43
C ARG A 358 23.25 43.79 -2.76
N ARG A 359 22.41 42.76 -2.72
CA ARG A 359 21.43 42.54 -3.80
C ARG A 359 20.32 43.58 -3.66
N GLU A 360 20.02 44.25 -4.75
CA GLU A 360 18.94 45.22 -4.87
C GLU A 360 17.59 44.55 -4.55
N GLU A 361 16.83 45.16 -3.66
CA GLU A 361 15.44 44.77 -3.35
C GLU A 361 14.54 45.14 -4.53
N PRO A 362 13.60 44.27 -4.94
CA PRO A 362 12.60 44.66 -5.93
C PRO A 362 11.67 45.74 -5.32
N THR A 363 11.44 46.80 -6.09
CA THR A 363 10.53 47.91 -5.75
C THR A 363 9.14 47.42 -5.33
N PRO A 364 8.52 48.01 -4.28
CA PRO A 364 7.25 47.54 -3.76
C PRO A 364 6.13 47.92 -4.74
N THR A 365 5.48 46.90 -5.30
CA THR A 365 4.19 47.08 -5.95
C THR A 365 3.16 47.31 -4.85
N GLU A 366 2.46 48.45 -4.88
CA GLU A 366 1.39 48.78 -3.93
C GLU A 366 0.31 47.68 -3.93
N GLN A 367 0.41 46.73 -3.01
CA GLN A 367 -0.70 45.87 -2.64
C GLN A 367 -1.64 46.73 -1.80
N LYS A 368 -2.83 47.02 -2.35
CA LYS A 368 -3.92 47.63 -1.59
C LYS A 368 -4.17 46.76 -0.35
N SER A 369 -3.81 47.29 0.82
CA SER A 369 -4.07 46.66 2.11
C SER A 369 -5.57 46.43 2.23
N ASN A 370 -5.96 45.15 2.27
CA ASN A 370 -7.35 44.80 2.47
C ASN A 370 -7.68 45.09 3.95
N GLU A 371 -8.35 46.21 4.24
CA GLU A 371 -8.66 46.64 5.62
C GLU A 371 -9.36 45.55 6.44
N GLY A 372 -10.14 44.67 5.78
CA GLY A 372 -10.76 43.51 6.42
C GLY A 372 -9.74 42.47 6.90
N PHE A 373 -8.65 42.27 6.16
CA PHE A 373 -7.58 41.34 6.50
C PHE A 373 -6.68 41.88 7.63
N GLU A 374 -6.42 43.20 7.65
CA GLU A 374 -5.69 43.84 8.73
C GLU A 374 -6.49 43.89 10.04
N LYS A 375 -7.81 44.14 9.97
CA LYS A 375 -8.71 44.02 11.14
C LYS A 375 -8.79 42.58 11.66
N PHE A 376 -8.75 41.59 10.76
CA PHE A 376 -8.68 40.18 11.14
C PHE A 376 -7.35 39.81 11.83
N LYS A 377 -6.20 40.25 11.29
CA LYS A 377 -4.89 40.08 11.93
C LYS A 377 -4.82 40.75 13.32
N ALA A 378 -5.41 41.93 13.48
CA ALA A 378 -5.47 42.64 14.75
C ALA A 378 -6.31 41.93 15.83
N GLY A 379 -7.27 41.08 15.43
CA GLY A 379 -8.14 40.31 16.33
C GLY A 379 -7.60 38.95 16.77
N MET A 380 -6.48 38.47 16.20
CA MET A 380 -5.88 37.18 16.54
C MET A 380 -5.04 37.27 17.82
N LYS A 381 -5.24 36.32 18.75
CA LYS A 381 -4.38 36.20 19.94
C LYS A 381 -2.93 35.89 19.52
N LYS A 382 -2.00 36.79 19.86
CA LYS A 382 -0.56 36.60 19.64
C LYS A 382 -0.09 35.33 20.34
N ARG A 383 0.58 34.41 19.62
CA ARG A 383 1.18 33.21 20.24
C ARG A 383 2.42 33.61 21.03
N ILE A 384 2.60 32.97 22.19
CA ILE A 384 3.72 33.21 23.11
C ILE A 384 4.66 32.01 23.05
N CYS A 385 5.96 32.24 22.90
CA CYS A 385 6.96 31.19 23.09
C CYS A 385 6.97 30.74 24.57
N LEU A 386 6.75 29.46 24.85
CA LEU A 386 6.76 28.93 26.22
C LEU A 386 8.15 28.96 26.88
N MET A 387 9.23 29.13 26.11
CA MET A 387 10.60 29.16 26.63
C MET A 387 11.14 30.58 26.88
N CYS A 388 10.82 31.55 26.02
CA CYS A 388 11.32 32.92 26.16
C CYS A 388 10.23 33.99 26.38
N GLY A 389 8.95 33.60 26.34
CA GLY A 389 7.82 34.51 26.60
C GLY A 389 7.51 35.49 25.47
N GLU A 390 8.14 35.36 24.30
CA GLU A 390 8.02 36.35 23.21
C GLU A 390 6.79 36.12 22.34
N HIS A 391 6.16 37.22 21.89
CA HIS A 391 4.94 37.20 21.08
C HIS A 391 5.25 37.27 19.58
N PHE A 392 4.62 36.42 18.75
CA PHE A 392 4.79 36.45 17.28
C PHE A 392 3.57 37.00 16.53
N SER A 393 3.82 37.70 15.42
CA SER A 393 2.80 38.12 14.44
C SER A 393 2.52 37.03 13.41
N TYR A 394 1.30 37.02 12.88
CA TYR A 394 0.75 35.97 12.01
C TYR A 394 1.11 36.18 10.52
N ASP A 395 2.34 36.56 10.19
CA ASP A 395 2.73 36.67 8.78
C ASP A 395 3.06 35.28 8.23
N LEU A 396 2.12 34.73 7.46
CA LEU A 396 2.22 33.46 6.72
C LEU A 396 3.13 33.60 5.50
N GLY A 397 4.37 34.05 5.71
CA GLY A 397 5.45 33.97 4.74
C GLY A 397 6.15 32.61 4.84
N ILE A 398 5.78 31.69 3.94
CA ILE A 398 6.57 30.54 3.43
C ILE A 398 7.53 29.88 4.46
N HIS A 399 7.00 29.18 5.47
CA HIS A 399 7.77 28.18 6.24
C HIS A 399 6.83 27.10 6.78
N TRP A 400 6.30 26.24 5.89
CA TRP A 400 5.46 25.09 6.27
C TRP A 400 6.07 23.78 5.78
N GLN A 401 7.32 23.51 6.17
CA GLN A 401 7.93 22.19 5.99
C GLN A 401 8.66 21.69 7.25
N ASP A 402 9.17 22.58 8.11
CA ASP A 402 9.72 22.24 9.41
C ASP A 402 9.01 23.10 10.46
N GLY A 403 8.77 22.59 11.67
CA GLY A 403 7.97 23.29 12.70
C GLY A 403 8.39 24.75 12.95
N PHE A 404 7.53 25.53 13.62
CA PHE A 404 7.84 26.94 13.91
C PHE A 404 9.11 27.05 14.77
N ILE A 405 10.15 27.66 14.20
CA ILE A 405 11.39 28.00 14.90
C ILE A 405 11.24 29.42 15.45
N CYS A 406 11.37 29.59 16.77
CA CYS A 406 11.42 30.91 17.37
C CYS A 406 12.68 31.64 16.90
N ALA A 407 12.51 32.81 16.26
CA ALA A 407 13.63 33.62 15.73
C ALA A 407 14.67 34.04 16.79
N ARG A 408 14.32 34.00 18.09
CA ARG A 408 15.23 34.35 19.18
C ARG A 408 15.93 33.15 19.82
N CYS A 409 15.25 32.01 19.99
CA CYS A 409 15.82 30.84 20.68
C CYS A 409 16.20 29.67 19.75
N ASN A 410 15.87 29.78 18.46
CA ASN A 410 16.27 28.86 17.38
C ASN A 410 15.98 27.37 17.65
N ARG A 411 14.89 27.07 18.37
CA ARG A 411 14.40 25.71 18.64
C ARG A 411 12.98 25.51 18.12
N GLU A 412 12.68 24.27 17.71
CA GLU A 412 11.35 23.81 17.33
C GLU A 412 10.42 23.82 18.56
N GLY A 413 9.31 24.57 18.48
CA GLY A 413 8.27 24.54 19.51
C GLY A 413 7.13 23.57 19.13
N PRO A 414 6.50 22.87 20.08
CA PRO A 414 5.35 22.02 19.79
C PRO A 414 4.17 22.87 19.28
N PRO A 415 3.31 22.33 18.40
CA PRO A 415 2.13 23.06 17.94
C PRO A 415 1.18 23.28 19.13
N THR A 416 0.87 24.54 19.46
CA THR A 416 -0.29 24.82 20.28
C THR A 416 -1.54 24.52 19.45
N GLU A 417 -2.36 23.56 19.92
CA GLU A 417 -3.74 23.40 19.46
C GLU A 417 -4.44 24.78 19.51
N PRO A 418 -5.17 25.19 18.46
CA PRO A 418 -5.99 26.38 18.57
C PRO A 418 -7.11 26.14 19.60
N ALA A 419 -7.24 27.04 20.57
CA ALA A 419 -8.42 27.08 21.43
C ALA A 419 -9.68 27.11 20.55
N LYS A 420 -10.62 26.19 20.82
CA LYS A 420 -11.88 26.07 20.09
C LYS A 420 -12.57 27.45 20.00
N PRO A 421 -13.04 27.89 18.81
CA PRO A 421 -13.83 29.10 18.69
C PRO A 421 -15.14 28.95 19.47
N ASP A 422 -15.63 30.06 20.06
CA ASP A 422 -16.82 30.17 20.92
C ASP A 422 -18.13 29.59 20.33
N SER A 423 -18.15 29.22 19.05
CA SER A 423 -19.29 28.54 18.42
C SER A 423 -19.49 27.09 18.86
N GLN A 424 -18.48 26.43 19.45
CA GLN A 424 -18.60 25.06 19.98
C GLN A 424 -18.97 24.99 21.47
N ARG A 425 -18.90 26.10 22.23
CA ARG A 425 -19.36 26.14 23.64
C ARG A 425 -20.88 26.10 23.75
N LYS A 426 -21.59 26.71 22.79
CA LYS A 426 -23.06 26.75 22.80
C LYS A 426 -23.74 25.42 22.49
N LEU A 427 -23.01 24.42 21.98
CA LEU A 427 -23.53 23.06 21.76
C LEU A 427 -23.30 22.17 22.98
N SER A 428 -22.22 22.38 23.75
CA SER A 428 -21.95 21.59 24.97
C SER A 428 -22.75 22.05 26.20
N GLU A 429 -23.29 23.27 26.20
CA GLU A 429 -24.17 23.79 27.27
C GLU A 429 -25.67 23.56 26.98
N ALA A 430 -26.02 22.96 25.83
CA ALA A 430 -27.39 22.60 25.47
C ALA A 430 -27.68 21.09 25.63
N GLU A 431 -26.69 20.28 26.01
CA GLU A 431 -26.80 18.83 26.23
C GLU A 431 -26.33 18.38 27.63
N ALA A 432 -26.19 19.32 28.57
CA ALA A 432 -26.03 19.09 30.01
C ALA A 432 -27.17 19.81 30.75
#